data_AF-A0A5C8CQZ9-F1
#
_entry.id   AF-A0A5C8CQZ9-F1
#
_cell.length_a   1.000
_cell.length_b   1.000
_cell.length_c   1.000
_cell.angle_alpha   90.00
_cell.angle_beta   90.00
_cell.angle_gamma   90.00
#
_symmetry.space_group_name_H-M   'P 1'
#
loop_
_entity.id
_entity.type
_entity.pdbx_description
1 polymer ?
#
loop_
_entity_poly.entity_id
_entity_poly.type
_entity_poly.pdbx_seq_one_letter_code
_entity_poly.pdbx_strand_id
1 'polypeptide(L)'
;AGQAAKICNNMILGIAMIGVSEAFALGEKLGLSHQALFDVASTSSGQCWSLTSYCPVPGPVPASPANNDYKPGFAAALMLKDLRLSQEAAKAAGAATPLGAHAESIYDAFEKAGHGGVDFSGIIKHVRGLAK
;
A
#
# COMPACT_ATOMS: atom_id res chain seq x y z
N ALA A 1 -24.27 -6.37 3.00
CA ALA A 1 -23.10 -7.26 2.79
C ALA A 1 -22.06 -6.66 1.84
N GLY A 2 -22.43 -6.21 0.63
CA GLY A 2 -21.46 -5.76 -0.39
C GLY A 2 -20.54 -4.59 0.02
N GLN A 3 -21.10 -3.53 0.64
CA GLN A 3 -20.28 -2.38 1.07
C GLN A 3 -19.32 -2.75 2.22
N ALA A 4 -19.79 -3.53 3.21
CA ALA A 4 -18.94 -3.99 4.31
C ALA A 4 -17.77 -4.85 3.81
N ALA A 5 -18.03 -5.78 2.88
CA ALA A 5 -16.99 -6.60 2.27
C ALA A 5 -15.94 -5.75 1.53
N LYS A 6 -16.40 -4.75 0.75
CA LYS A 6 -15.51 -3.81 0.05
C LYS A 6 -14.62 -3.03 1.02
N ILE A 7 -15.20 -2.49 2.10
CA ILE A 7 -14.47 -1.71 3.10
C ILE A 7 -13.38 -2.58 3.76
N CYS A 8 -13.71 -3.80 4.18
CA CYS A 8 -12.72 -4.72 4.75
C CYS A 8 -11.61 -5.06 3.74
N ASN A 9 -11.97 -5.33 2.48
CA ASN A 9 -11.01 -5.61 1.42
C ASN A 9 -10.04 -4.43 1.18
N ASN A 10 -10.55 -3.21 1.10
CA ASN A 10 -9.72 -2.04 0.81
C ASN A 10 -8.85 -1.65 2.02
N MET A 11 -9.30 -1.94 3.25
CA MET A 11 -8.43 -1.87 4.43
C MET A 11 -7.27 -2.86 4.34
N ILE A 12 -7.53 -4.12 4.00
CA ILE A 12 -6.48 -5.13 3.78
C ILE A 12 -5.51 -4.66 2.68
N LEU A 13 -6.05 -4.14 1.57
CA LEU A 13 -5.25 -3.64 0.44
C LEU A 13 -4.32 -2.50 0.84
N GLY A 14 -4.83 -1.50 1.58
CA GLY A 14 -4.04 -0.37 2.07
C GLY A 14 -2.90 -0.81 2.99
N ILE A 15 -3.19 -1.69 3.95
CA ILE A 15 -2.20 -2.26 4.87
C ILE A 15 -1.14 -3.07 4.10
N ALA A 16 -1.57 -3.96 3.21
CA ALA A 16 -0.68 -4.82 2.46
C ALA A 16 0.25 -4.01 1.54
N MET A 17 -0.25 -2.95 0.89
CA MET A 17 0.58 -2.09 0.04
C MET A 17 1.67 -1.36 0.84
N ILE A 18 1.34 -0.86 2.03
CA ILE A 18 2.33 -0.25 2.92
C ILE A 18 3.38 -1.28 3.34
N GLY A 19 2.96 -2.45 3.83
CA GLY A 19 3.90 -3.50 4.27
C GLY A 19 4.81 -4.00 3.16
N VAL A 20 4.30 -4.17 1.94
CA VAL A 20 5.12 -4.52 0.77
C VAL A 20 6.10 -3.39 0.44
N SER A 21 5.66 -2.13 0.50
CA SER A 21 6.52 -0.97 0.25
C SER A 21 7.66 -0.85 1.27
N GLU A 22 7.37 -1.09 2.56
CA GLU A 22 8.36 -1.15 3.63
C GLU A 22 9.36 -2.29 3.41
N ALA A 23 8.89 -3.48 3.02
CA ALA A 23 9.75 -4.62 2.75
C ALA A 23 10.72 -4.34 1.59
N PHE A 24 10.25 -3.72 0.50
CA PHE A 24 11.14 -3.30 -0.61
C PHE A 24 12.14 -2.23 -0.18
N ALA A 25 11.71 -1.21 0.56
CA ALA A 25 12.60 -0.17 1.05
C ALA A 25 13.67 -0.74 2.00
N LEU A 26 13.31 -1.70 2.86
CA LEU A 26 14.27 -2.41 3.70
C LEU A 26 15.23 -3.28 2.87
N GLY A 27 14.70 -4.03 1.90
CA GLY A 27 15.49 -4.87 1.00
C GLY A 27 16.59 -4.08 0.28
N GLU A 28 16.27 -2.87 -0.20
CA GLU A 28 17.24 -1.95 -0.80
C GLU A 28 18.39 -1.60 0.15
N LYS A 29 18.08 -1.30 1.42
CA LYS A 29 19.09 -0.99 2.45
C LYS A 29 19.94 -2.20 2.81
N LEU A 30 19.39 -3.41 2.66
CA LEU A 30 20.10 -4.67 2.86
C LEU A 30 20.87 -5.13 1.61
N GLY A 31 20.87 -4.35 0.52
CA GLY A 31 21.59 -4.65 -0.71
C GLY A 31 20.88 -5.67 -1.62
N LEU A 32 19.60 -5.96 -1.39
CA LEU A 32 18.80 -6.79 -2.29
C LEU A 32 18.33 -5.97 -3.50
N SER A 33 18.36 -6.60 -4.67
CA SER A 33 17.66 -6.06 -5.83
C SER A 33 16.15 -6.26 -5.66
N HIS A 34 15.35 -5.42 -6.35
CA HIS A 34 13.89 -5.58 -6.39
C HIS A 34 13.48 -6.96 -6.87
N GLN A 35 14.16 -7.48 -7.91
CA GLN A 35 13.85 -8.80 -8.46
C GLN A 35 14.14 -9.91 -7.45
N ALA A 36 15.29 -9.87 -6.75
CA ALA A 36 15.64 -10.90 -5.78
C ALA A 36 14.63 -10.99 -4.62
N LEU A 37 14.17 -9.85 -4.09
CA LEU A 37 13.12 -9.84 -3.07
C LEU A 37 11.78 -10.31 -3.65
N PHE A 38 11.42 -9.86 -4.86
CA PHE A 38 10.17 -10.26 -5.50
C PHE A 38 10.11 -11.77 -5.74
N ASP A 39 11.18 -12.39 -6.26
CA ASP A 39 11.21 -13.82 -6.59
C ASP A 39 10.92 -14.68 -5.34
N VAL A 40 11.51 -14.33 -4.20
CA VAL A 40 11.29 -15.03 -2.93
C VAL A 40 9.90 -14.72 -2.37
N ALA A 41 9.54 -13.44 -2.22
CA ALA A 41 8.33 -13.06 -1.51
C ALA A 41 7.04 -13.41 -2.29
N SER A 42 7.08 -13.39 -3.63
CA SER A 42 5.93 -13.68 -4.49
C SER A 42 5.51 -15.16 -4.48
N THR A 43 6.39 -16.05 -4.02
CA THR A 43 6.17 -17.49 -3.92
C THR A 43 6.16 -18.00 -2.48
N SER A 44 6.29 -17.10 -1.52
CA SER A 44 6.35 -17.39 -0.08
C SER A 44 5.09 -16.90 0.66
N SER A 45 5.06 -17.05 1.98
CA SER A 45 3.93 -16.64 2.82
C SER A 45 3.65 -15.12 2.86
N GLY A 46 4.61 -14.29 2.42
CA GLY A 46 4.42 -12.85 2.27
C GLY A 46 3.63 -12.44 1.03
N GLN A 47 3.21 -13.40 0.21
CA GLN A 47 2.50 -13.14 -1.04
C GLN A 47 1.16 -12.42 -0.79
N CYS A 48 0.92 -11.38 -1.57
CA CYS A 48 -0.38 -10.71 -1.69
C CYS A 48 -0.50 -10.03 -3.05
N TRP A 49 -1.70 -9.56 -3.39
CA TRP A 49 -1.96 -8.89 -4.67
C TRP A 49 -1.08 -7.64 -4.89
N SER A 50 -0.86 -6.85 -3.84
CA SER A 50 0.03 -5.66 -3.86
C SER A 50 1.47 -6.02 -4.22
N LEU A 51 1.91 -7.26 -3.96
CA LEU A 51 3.21 -7.75 -4.37
C LEU A 51 3.17 -8.28 -5.81
N THR A 52 2.31 -9.25 -6.10
CA THR A 52 2.40 -10.06 -7.34
C THR A 52 1.77 -9.42 -8.57
N SER A 53 0.83 -8.50 -8.38
CA SER A 53 0.09 -7.87 -9.47
C SER A 53 0.22 -6.35 -9.49
N TYR A 54 0.62 -5.77 -8.36
CA TYR A 54 0.66 -4.32 -8.19
C TYR A 54 1.95 -3.82 -7.53
N CYS A 55 3.06 -4.51 -7.81
CA CYS A 55 4.35 -4.29 -7.18
C CYS A 55 4.72 -2.79 -7.14
N PRO A 56 5.05 -2.22 -5.96
CA PRO A 56 5.29 -0.79 -5.79
C PRO A 56 6.68 -0.35 -6.28
N VAL A 57 7.51 -1.27 -6.79
CA VAL A 57 8.81 -0.94 -7.40
C VAL A 57 8.80 -1.23 -8.90
N PRO A 58 9.50 -0.43 -9.72
CA PRO A 58 9.61 -0.69 -11.15
C PRO A 58 10.41 -1.97 -11.43
N GLY A 59 10.06 -2.68 -12.50
CA GLY A 59 10.75 -3.90 -12.94
C GLY A 59 9.90 -5.17 -12.78
N PRO A 60 9.74 -5.73 -11.56
CA PRO A 60 9.23 -7.10 -11.38
C PRO A 60 7.84 -7.37 -11.96
N VAL A 61 6.97 -6.35 -11.99
CA VAL A 61 5.64 -6.43 -12.59
C VAL A 61 5.49 -5.31 -13.62
N PRO A 62 5.78 -5.54 -14.92
CA PRO A 62 5.82 -4.47 -15.92
C PRO A 62 4.53 -3.66 -16.07
N ALA A 63 3.38 -4.27 -15.79
CA ALA A 63 2.07 -3.61 -15.87
C ALA A 63 1.74 -2.76 -14.64
N SER A 64 2.54 -2.80 -13.56
CA SER A 64 2.23 -2.02 -12.35
C SER A 64 2.46 -0.52 -12.57
N PRO A 65 1.72 0.35 -11.85
CA PRO A 65 1.89 1.81 -11.96
C PRO A 65 3.31 2.30 -11.66
N ALA A 66 4.09 1.55 -10.89
CA ALA A 66 5.48 1.89 -10.57
C ALA A 66 6.36 2.06 -11.83
N ASN A 67 5.99 1.43 -12.95
CA ASN A 67 6.68 1.55 -14.25
C ASN A 67 6.19 2.72 -15.11
N ASN A 68 5.19 3.48 -14.67
CA ASN A 68 4.59 4.59 -15.40
C ASN A 68 4.44 5.81 -14.49
N ASP A 69 5.51 6.12 -13.74
CA ASP A 69 5.61 7.25 -12.81
C ASP A 69 4.48 7.32 -11.78
N TYR A 70 3.90 6.17 -11.43
CA TYR A 70 2.77 6.07 -10.51
C TYR A 70 1.56 6.90 -10.95
N LYS A 71 1.33 7.01 -12.28
CA LYS A 71 0.05 7.49 -12.80
C LYS A 71 -1.08 6.61 -12.26
N PRO A 72 -2.15 7.19 -11.72
CA PRO A 72 -3.13 6.46 -10.92
C PRO A 72 -3.91 5.45 -11.75
N GLY A 73 -3.80 4.18 -11.40
CA GLY A 73 -4.87 3.20 -11.64
C GLY A 73 -5.89 3.27 -10.50
N PHE A 74 -5.41 3.46 -9.27
CA PHE A 74 -6.22 3.77 -8.10
C PHE A 74 -5.54 4.86 -7.26
N ALA A 75 -6.10 6.07 -7.25
CA ALA A 75 -5.48 7.22 -6.62
C ALA A 75 -5.36 7.09 -5.10
N ALA A 76 -4.28 7.63 -4.52
CA ALA A 76 -4.01 7.62 -3.08
C ALA A 76 -5.13 8.29 -2.27
N ALA A 77 -5.72 9.38 -2.78
CA ALA A 77 -6.87 10.04 -2.15
C ALA A 77 -8.11 9.11 -2.07
N LEU A 78 -8.30 8.22 -3.06
CA LEU A 78 -9.38 7.24 -3.03
C LEU A 78 -9.09 6.11 -2.03
N MET A 79 -7.84 5.66 -1.93
CA MET A 79 -7.43 4.71 -0.90
C MET A 79 -7.64 5.29 0.50
N LEU A 80 -7.22 6.53 0.74
CA LEU A 80 -7.43 7.22 2.01
C LEU A 80 -8.92 7.34 2.37
N LYS A 81 -9.76 7.69 1.39
CA LYS A 81 -11.22 7.72 1.57
C LYS A 81 -11.74 6.36 2.04
N ASP A 82 -11.33 5.26 1.41
CA ASP A 82 -11.77 3.91 1.77
C ASP A 82 -11.25 3.49 3.15
N LEU A 83 -10.03 3.89 3.53
CA LEU A 83 -9.48 3.67 4.87
C LEU A 83 -10.27 4.43 5.94
N ARG A 84 -10.63 5.70 5.70
CA ARG A 84 -11.49 6.47 6.61
C ARG A 84 -12.86 5.80 6.80
N LEU A 85 -13.48 5.32 5.71
CA LEU A 85 -14.72 4.53 5.78
C LEU A 85 -14.54 3.24 6.59
N SER A 86 -13.37 2.59 6.51
CA SER A 86 -13.06 1.42 7.35
C SER A 86 -12.99 1.75 8.84
N GLN A 87 -12.43 2.90 9.19
CA GLN A 87 -12.30 3.34 10.58
C GLN A 87 -13.64 3.81 11.16
N GLU A 88 -14.47 4.48 10.37
CA GLU A 88 -15.86 4.80 10.73
C GLU A 88 -16.67 3.53 11.00
N ALA A 89 -16.57 2.53 10.13
CA ALA A 89 -17.25 1.24 10.29
C ALA A 89 -16.75 0.47 11.52
N ALA A 90 -15.44 0.44 11.75
CA ALA A 90 -14.83 -0.19 12.92
C ALA A 90 -15.33 0.45 14.22
N LYS A 91 -15.39 1.79 14.27
CA LYS A 91 -15.94 2.54 15.41
C LYS A 91 -17.41 2.21 15.65
N ALA A 92 -18.23 2.20 14.60
CA ALA A 92 -19.65 1.89 14.71
C ALA A 92 -19.91 0.44 15.17
N ALA A 93 -19.05 -0.50 14.78
CA ALA A 93 -19.14 -1.91 15.12
C ALA A 93 -18.46 -2.29 16.45
N GLY A 94 -17.71 -1.37 17.08
CA GLY A 94 -16.91 -1.68 18.26
C GLY A 94 -15.71 -2.60 17.98
N ALA A 95 -15.19 -2.61 16.74
CA ALA A 95 -14.08 -3.45 16.32
C ALA A 95 -12.74 -2.71 16.41
N ALA A 96 -11.68 -3.40 16.87
CA ALA A 96 -10.33 -2.86 16.87
C ALA A 96 -9.63 -3.14 15.52
N THR A 97 -9.13 -2.09 14.86
CA THR A 97 -8.39 -2.19 13.60
C THR A 97 -7.07 -1.40 13.63
N PRO A 98 -6.15 -1.68 14.57
CA PRO A 98 -4.96 -0.84 14.81
C PRO A 98 -4.07 -0.64 13.57
N LEU A 99 -3.90 -1.69 12.75
CA LEU A 99 -3.15 -1.58 11.50
C LEU A 99 -3.90 -0.75 10.44
N GLY A 100 -5.22 -0.85 10.40
CA GLY A 100 -6.06 -0.04 9.50
C GLY A 100 -6.02 1.44 9.87
N ALA A 101 -6.10 1.75 11.17
CA ALA A 101 -5.95 3.11 11.69
C ALA A 101 -4.56 3.69 11.37
N HIS A 102 -3.50 2.90 11.51
CA HIS A 102 -2.17 3.36 11.16
C HIS A 102 -2.01 3.54 9.64
N ALA A 103 -2.55 2.62 8.83
CA ALA A 103 -2.57 2.79 7.39
C ALA A 103 -3.30 4.07 6.96
N GLU A 104 -4.44 4.38 7.60
CA GLU A 104 -5.17 5.64 7.38
C GLU A 104 -4.30 6.87 7.65
N SER A 105 -3.61 6.89 8.80
CA SER A 105 -2.67 7.98 9.16
C SER A 105 -1.52 8.15 8.15
N ILE A 106 -0.95 7.04 7.67
CA ILE A 106 0.14 7.06 6.69
C ILE A 106 -0.34 7.63 5.34
N TYR A 107 -1.51 7.19 4.86
CA TYR A 107 -2.09 7.73 3.63
C TYR A 107 -2.56 9.19 3.78
N ASP A 108 -3.03 9.60 4.95
CA ASP A 108 -3.35 10.99 5.26
C ASP A 108 -2.11 11.89 5.20
N ALA A 109 -0.98 11.44 5.76
CA ALA A 109 0.30 12.15 5.65
C ALA A 109 0.78 12.22 4.19
N PHE A 110 0.60 11.15 3.42
CA PHE A 110 0.95 11.10 2.00
C PHE A 110 0.10 12.05 1.16
N GLU A 111 -1.22 12.12 1.40
CA GLU A 111 -2.11 13.08 0.75
C GLU A 111 -1.72 14.53 1.09
N LYS A 112 -1.47 14.82 2.37
CA LYS A 112 -1.04 16.14 2.85
C LYS A 112 0.30 16.59 2.27
N ALA A 113 1.18 15.64 1.92
CA ALA A 113 2.42 15.91 1.19
C ALA A 113 2.19 16.25 -0.30
N GLY A 114 0.93 16.34 -0.76
CA GLY A 114 0.57 16.71 -2.14
C GLY A 114 0.47 15.52 -3.09
N HIS A 115 0.46 14.28 -2.58
CA HIS A 115 0.47 13.06 -3.41
C HIS A 115 -0.90 12.39 -3.55
N GLY A 116 -2.00 13.05 -3.19
CA GLY A 116 -3.35 12.48 -3.30
C GLY A 116 -3.74 12.02 -4.72
N GLY A 117 -3.20 12.68 -5.75
CA GLY A 117 -3.44 12.33 -7.17
C GLY A 117 -2.50 11.26 -7.74
N VAL A 118 -1.52 10.79 -6.97
CA VAL A 118 -0.61 9.70 -7.36
C VAL A 118 -1.32 8.36 -7.12
N ASP A 119 -0.92 7.31 -7.85
CA ASP A 119 -1.33 5.96 -7.54
C ASP A 119 -1.02 5.58 -6.07
N PHE A 120 -1.89 4.82 -5.40
CA PHE A 120 -1.72 4.45 -4.00
C PHE A 120 -0.43 3.65 -3.74
N SER A 121 0.07 2.89 -4.73
CA SER A 121 1.38 2.21 -4.65
C SER A 121 2.57 3.18 -4.59
N GLY A 122 2.36 4.46 -4.93
CA GLY A 122 3.33 5.53 -4.79
C GLY A 122 3.76 5.81 -3.34
N ILE A 123 3.04 5.24 -2.36
CA ILE A 123 3.37 5.35 -0.94
C ILE A 123 4.80 4.88 -0.62
N ILE A 124 5.40 4.00 -1.43
CA ILE A 124 6.81 3.62 -1.27
C ILE A 124 7.77 4.82 -1.28
N LYS A 125 7.48 5.87 -2.06
CA LYS A 125 8.29 7.10 -2.07
C LYS A 125 8.21 7.81 -0.74
N HIS A 126 7.03 7.82 -0.11
CA HIS A 126 6.82 8.38 1.21
C HIS A 126 7.55 7.56 2.28
N VAL A 127 7.39 6.23 2.26
CA VAL A 127 8.06 5.30 3.19
C VAL A 127 9.58 5.42 3.14
N ARG A 128 10.18 5.49 1.93
CA ARG A 128 11.63 5.71 1.78
C ARG A 128 12.09 7.02 2.43
N GLY A 129 11.26 8.06 2.41
CA GLY A 129 11.54 9.36 3.02
C GLY A 129 11.40 9.38 4.55
N LEU A 130 10.82 8.35 5.16
CA LEU A 130 10.74 8.23 6.63
C LEU A 130 12.05 7.75 7.26
N ALA A 131 12.91 7.08 6.48
CA ALA A 131 14.22 6.64 6.93
C ALA A 131 15.17 7.83 7.05
N LYS A 132 15.89 7.92 8.18
CA LYS A 132 16.96 8.90 8.42
C LYS A 132 18.30 8.37 7.95
#